data_AF-A0A6L7A5G7-F1
#
_entry.id   AF-A0A6L7A5G7-F1
#
_cell.length_a   1.000
_cell.length_b   1.000
_cell.length_c   1.000
_cell.angle_alpha   90.00
_cell.angle_beta   90.00
_cell.angle_gamma   90.00
#
_symmetry.space_group_name_H-M   'P 1'
#
loop_
_entity.id
_entity.type
_entity.pdbx_description
1 polymer ?
#
loop_
_entity_poly.entity_id
_entity_poly.type
_entity_poly.pdbx_seq_one_letter_code
_entity_poly.pdbx_strand_id
1 'polypeptide(L)'
;GAFVARLLGPLLAVGLAITGALAVMCMAKVYGVTFLGAPRTKEAENATCAPLLMSVSVVALAICCVIGGVAAPWLLPMLSAAVPLPLEPANTTVSQPMITLLLIACPLLPFIIMAICKGDRLPSRSRGAAWVCGYDHEKSMVITAHGFAIPVKQAFAPVLKLRKWLNPVSLVPGWQCEGSALLFRRMALVELAVLVVIIVSRGA
;
A
#
# COMPACT_ATOMS: atom_id res chain seq x y z
N GLY A 1 -7.72 26.59 -21.61
CA GLY A 1 -8.02 25.22 -21.14
C GLY A 1 -6.92 24.22 -21.44
N ALA A 2 -6.52 24.06 -22.71
CA ALA A 2 -5.63 22.98 -23.14
C ALA A 2 -4.21 22.98 -22.52
N PHE A 3 -3.60 24.16 -22.32
CA PHE A 3 -2.27 24.25 -21.69
C PHE A 3 -2.27 23.80 -20.23
N VAL A 4 -3.27 24.25 -19.46
CA VAL A 4 -3.48 23.88 -18.05
C VAL A 4 -3.72 22.36 -17.92
N ALA A 5 -4.56 21.77 -18.78
CA ALA A 5 -4.79 20.33 -18.79
C ALA A 5 -3.54 19.52 -19.15
N ARG A 6 -2.73 19.99 -20.12
CA ARG A 6 -1.47 19.35 -20.54
C ARG A 6 -0.39 19.40 -19.47
N LEU A 7 -0.41 20.40 -18.58
CA LEU A 7 0.52 20.52 -17.46
C LEU A 7 0.05 19.75 -16.21
N LEU A 8 -1.24 19.83 -15.88
CA LEU A 8 -1.81 19.16 -14.70
C LEU A 8 -1.84 17.64 -14.83
N GLY A 9 -2.11 17.11 -16.04
CA GLY A 9 -2.21 15.66 -16.27
C GLY A 9 -0.98 14.89 -15.78
N PRO A 10 0.23 15.20 -16.28
CA PRO A 10 1.47 14.56 -15.83
C PRO A 10 1.74 14.77 -14.33
N LEU A 11 1.42 15.94 -13.80
CA LEU A 11 1.67 16.27 -12.39
C LEU A 11 0.79 15.43 -11.44
N LEU A 12 -0.48 15.21 -11.81
CA LEU A 12 -1.38 14.31 -11.11
C LEU A 12 -0.95 12.84 -11.24
N ALA A 13 -0.50 12.43 -12.43
CA ALA A 13 0.01 11.07 -12.65
C ALA A 13 1.24 10.77 -11.79
N VAL A 14 2.18 11.74 -11.69
CA VAL A 14 3.34 11.65 -10.80
C VAL A 14 2.90 11.59 -9.33
N GLY A 15 1.91 12.41 -8.95
CA GLY A 15 1.32 12.36 -7.61
C GLY A 15 0.80 10.96 -7.26
N LEU A 16 -0.02 10.37 -8.13
CA LEU A 16 -0.54 9.01 -7.98
C LEU A 16 0.58 7.96 -7.91
N ALA A 17 1.60 8.08 -8.77
CA ALA A 17 2.74 7.17 -8.76
C ALA A 17 3.52 7.23 -7.43
N ILE A 18 3.77 8.43 -6.90
CA ILE A 18 4.44 8.62 -5.61
C ILE A 18 3.60 8.04 -4.47
N THR A 19 2.28 8.27 -4.46
CA THR A 19 1.38 7.70 -3.45
C THR A 19 1.40 6.17 -3.48
N GLY A 20 1.33 5.57 -4.66
CA GLY A 20 1.42 4.12 -4.83
C GLY A 20 2.76 3.56 -4.33
N ALA A 21 3.87 4.19 -4.71
CA ALA A 21 5.21 3.77 -4.27
C ALA A 21 5.35 3.83 -2.74
N LEU A 22 4.90 4.91 -2.11
CA LEU A 22 4.93 5.06 -0.65
C LEU A 22 4.03 4.04 0.06
N ALA A 23 2.87 3.70 -0.52
CA ALA A 23 1.97 2.68 0.02
C ALA A 23 2.65 1.29 0.02
N VAL A 24 3.28 0.91 -1.09
CA VAL A 24 4.02 -0.36 -1.20
C VAL A 24 5.18 -0.39 -0.20
N MET A 25 5.95 0.70 -0.10
CA MET A 25 7.05 0.79 0.87
C MET A 25 6.57 0.71 2.33
N CYS A 26 5.41 1.30 2.64
CA CYS A 26 4.79 1.19 3.95
C CYS A 26 4.45 -0.26 4.28
N MET A 27 3.78 -0.97 3.36
CA MET A 27 3.42 -2.37 3.55
C MET A 27 4.65 -3.28 3.64
N ALA A 28 5.67 -3.06 2.80
CA ALA A 28 6.94 -3.78 2.87
C ALA A 28 7.61 -3.59 4.23
N LYS A 29 7.60 -2.35 4.76
CA LYS A 29 8.14 -2.06 6.09
C LYS A 29 7.34 -2.75 7.20
N VAL A 30 6.01 -2.64 7.18
CA VAL A 30 5.14 -3.28 8.20
C VAL A 30 5.40 -4.78 8.20
N TYR A 31 5.31 -5.42 7.04
CA TYR A 31 5.58 -6.85 6.91
C TYR A 31 7.00 -7.22 7.39
N GLY A 32 7.99 -6.41 7.04
CA GLY A 32 9.38 -6.65 7.42
C GLY A 32 9.75 -6.32 8.87
N VAL A 33 8.93 -5.57 9.61
CA VAL A 33 9.11 -5.45 11.06
C VAL A 33 8.33 -6.51 11.84
N THR A 34 7.23 -7.06 11.28
CA THR A 34 6.37 -8.02 11.97
C THR A 34 6.78 -9.47 11.73
N PHE A 35 7.14 -9.84 10.51
CA PHE A 35 7.33 -11.25 10.11
C PHE A 35 8.78 -11.62 9.76
N LEU A 36 9.67 -10.63 9.62
CA LEU A 36 11.08 -10.86 9.27
C LEU A 36 11.99 -10.61 10.48
N GLY A 37 13.03 -11.44 10.62
CA GLY A 37 14.01 -11.39 11.72
C GLY A 37 13.70 -12.35 12.85
N ALA A 38 14.57 -12.37 13.87
CA ALA A 38 14.40 -13.22 15.04
C ALA A 38 13.32 -12.65 15.99
N PRO A 39 12.57 -13.52 16.72
CA PRO A 39 11.57 -13.08 17.68
C PRO A 39 12.22 -12.28 18.82
N ARG A 40 11.63 -11.14 19.16
CA ARG A 40 12.13 -10.25 20.23
C ARG A 40 11.44 -10.44 21.56
N THR A 41 10.26 -11.04 21.55
CA THR A 41 9.45 -11.30 22.74
C THR A 41 9.06 -12.77 22.80
N LYS A 42 8.75 -13.26 24.00
CA LYS A 42 8.41 -14.68 24.22
C LYS A 42 7.09 -15.05 23.53
N GLU A 43 6.20 -14.08 23.36
CA GLU A 43 4.92 -14.24 22.67
C GLU A 43 5.13 -14.42 21.17
N ALA A 44 6.09 -13.71 20.57
CA ALA A 44 6.44 -13.86 19.16
C ALA A 44 7.15 -15.20 18.88
N GLU A 45 7.94 -15.70 19.83
CA GLU A 45 8.59 -17.02 19.74
C GLU A 45 7.58 -18.17 19.81
N ASN A 46 6.52 -18.02 20.60
CA ASN A 46 5.47 -19.02 20.79
C ASN A 46 4.19 -18.72 19.99
N ALA A 47 4.28 -17.90 18.94
CA ALA A 47 3.11 -17.52 18.15
C ALA A 47 2.50 -18.75 17.45
N THR A 48 1.21 -18.98 17.68
CA THR A 48 0.46 -20.09 17.07
C THR A 48 -0.28 -19.64 15.81
N CYS A 49 -0.71 -20.60 14.99
CA CYS A 49 -1.56 -20.32 13.84
C CYS A 49 -2.86 -19.61 14.27
N ALA A 50 -3.28 -18.62 13.48
CA ALA A 50 -4.56 -17.95 13.68
C ALA A 50 -5.73 -18.93 13.50
N PRO A 51 -6.87 -18.72 14.20
CA PRO A 51 -8.05 -19.56 14.03
C PRO A 51 -8.54 -19.53 12.57
N LEU A 52 -9.01 -20.69 12.08
CA LEU A 52 -9.37 -20.87 10.67
C LEU A 52 -10.37 -19.83 10.16
N LEU A 53 -11.35 -19.43 10.98
CA LEU A 53 -12.33 -18.40 10.61
C LEU A 53 -11.68 -17.05 10.23
N MET A 54 -10.65 -16.62 10.97
CA MET A 54 -9.93 -15.37 10.70
C MET A 54 -9.08 -15.50 9.44
N SER A 55 -8.49 -16.67 9.19
CA SER A 55 -7.70 -16.91 7.99
C SER A 55 -8.58 -16.92 6.74
N VAL A 56 -9.72 -17.62 6.78
CA VAL A 56 -10.65 -17.72 5.64
C VAL A 56 -11.20 -16.34 5.26
N SER A 57 -11.55 -15.50 6.23
CA SER A 57 -12.08 -14.15 5.93
C SER A 57 -11.04 -13.28 5.24
N VAL A 58 -9.80 -13.24 5.74
CA VAL A 58 -8.72 -12.46 5.13
C VAL A 58 -8.39 -12.97 3.72
N VAL A 59 -8.33 -14.29 3.54
CA VAL A 59 -8.06 -14.90 2.23
C VAL A 59 -9.19 -14.60 1.24
N ALA A 60 -10.45 -14.70 1.66
CA ALA A 60 -11.59 -14.36 0.81
C ALA A 60 -11.56 -12.90 0.34
N LEU A 61 -11.30 -11.96 1.27
CA LEU A 61 -11.14 -10.54 0.94
C LEU A 61 -9.96 -10.30 -0.01
N ALA A 62 -8.84 -10.97 0.20
CA ALA A 62 -7.67 -10.86 -0.69
C ALA A 62 -7.99 -11.35 -2.11
N ILE A 63 -8.71 -12.46 -2.24
CA ILE A 63 -9.16 -12.99 -3.53
C ILE A 63 -10.10 -11.99 -4.22
N CYS A 64 -11.07 -11.42 -3.50
CA CYS A 64 -11.96 -10.39 -4.05
C CYS A 64 -11.19 -9.17 -4.58
N CYS A 65 -10.14 -8.71 -3.87
CA CYS A 65 -9.30 -7.61 -4.33
C CYS A 65 -8.55 -7.94 -5.63
N VAL A 66 -8.01 -9.16 -5.75
CA VAL A 66 -7.32 -9.62 -6.97
C VAL A 66 -8.30 -9.72 -8.13
N ILE A 67 -9.45 -10.35 -7.92
CA ILE A 67 -10.49 -10.47 -8.95
C ILE A 67 -10.95 -9.09 -9.41
N GLY A 68 -11.25 -8.17 -8.48
CA GLY A 68 -11.65 -6.80 -8.83
C GLY A 68 -10.59 -6.04 -9.63
N GLY A 69 -9.31 -6.22 -9.29
CA GLY A 69 -8.20 -5.58 -10.02
C GLY A 69 -8.01 -6.13 -11.44
N VAL A 70 -8.03 -7.46 -11.60
CA VAL A 70 -7.91 -8.12 -12.92
C VAL A 70 -9.16 -7.86 -13.76
N ALA A 71 -10.34 -7.83 -13.12
CA ALA A 71 -11.62 -7.70 -13.81
C ALA A 71 -12.06 -6.26 -14.08
N ALA A 72 -11.28 -5.27 -13.68
CA ALA A 72 -11.55 -3.85 -13.90
C ALA A 72 -12.03 -3.49 -15.34
N PRO A 73 -11.43 -3.98 -16.45
CA PRO A 73 -11.91 -3.62 -17.78
C PRO A 73 -13.35 -4.09 -18.09
N TRP A 74 -13.83 -5.17 -17.45
CA TRP A 74 -15.21 -5.62 -17.59
C TRP A 74 -16.14 -4.97 -16.56
N LEU A 75 -15.62 -4.55 -15.41
CA LEU A 75 -16.40 -3.91 -14.34
C LEU A 75 -16.74 -2.44 -14.65
N LEU A 76 -15.82 -1.71 -15.29
CA LEU A 76 -16.00 -0.30 -15.66
C LEU A 76 -17.22 -0.02 -16.57
N PRO A 77 -17.47 -0.77 -17.67
CA PRO A 77 -18.65 -0.53 -18.52
C PRO A 77 -19.97 -0.85 -17.80
N MET A 78 -19.99 -1.85 -16.92
CA MET A 78 -21.16 -2.17 -16.09
C MET A 78 -21.47 -1.03 -15.10
N LEU A 79 -20.44 -0.39 -14.56
CA LEU A 79 -20.60 0.77 -13.68
C LEU A 79 -21.09 2.01 -14.44
N SER A 80 -20.63 2.24 -15.67
CA SER A 80 -21.15 3.35 -16.51
C SER A 80 -22.61 3.18 -16.90
N ALA A 81 -23.11 1.94 -16.98
CA ALA A 81 -24.53 1.67 -17.21
C ALA A 81 -25.39 1.95 -15.98
N ALA A 82 -24.83 1.80 -14.77
CA ALA A 82 -25.52 2.00 -13.50
C ALA A 82 -25.48 3.46 -13.00
N VAL A 83 -24.43 4.21 -13.33
CA VAL A 83 -24.27 5.62 -12.92
C VAL A 83 -23.92 6.46 -14.16
N PRO A 84 -24.75 7.46 -14.54
CA PRO A 84 -24.46 8.34 -15.67
C PRO A 84 -23.35 9.33 -15.30
N LEU A 85 -22.12 8.83 -15.23
CA LEU A 85 -20.92 9.62 -15.14
C LEU A 85 -20.43 9.93 -16.56
N PRO A 86 -19.92 11.15 -16.84
CA PRO A 86 -19.24 11.46 -18.10
C PRO A 86 -17.87 10.76 -18.14
N LEU A 87 -17.90 9.42 -18.17
CA LEU A 87 -16.75 8.57 -18.36
C LEU A 87 -16.60 8.37 -19.86
N GLU A 88 -15.82 9.23 -20.51
CA GLU A 88 -15.28 8.89 -21.82
C GLU A 88 -14.31 7.71 -21.61
N PRO A 89 -14.61 6.50 -22.13
CA PRO A 89 -13.68 5.40 -22.06
C PRO A 89 -12.43 5.80 -22.85
N ALA A 90 -11.38 6.20 -22.14
CA ALA A 90 -10.08 6.35 -22.75
C ALA A 90 -9.72 4.99 -23.35
N ASN A 91 -9.59 4.92 -24.68
CA ASN A 91 -9.08 3.77 -25.42
C ASN A 91 -7.64 3.51 -24.98
N THR A 92 -7.49 2.91 -23.80
CA THR A 92 -6.21 2.48 -23.28
C THR A 92 -5.87 1.22 -24.06
N THR A 93 -4.83 1.30 -24.90
CA THR A 93 -4.27 0.18 -25.69
C THR A 93 -3.61 -0.88 -24.80
N VAL A 94 -3.93 -0.91 -23.52
CA VAL A 94 -3.23 -1.63 -22.48
C VAL A 94 -4.19 -2.66 -21.91
N SER A 95 -3.98 -3.92 -22.27
CA SER A 95 -4.75 -5.04 -21.74
C SER A 95 -4.34 -5.33 -20.29
N GLN A 96 -5.16 -4.87 -19.34
CA GLN A 96 -5.04 -5.18 -17.91
C GLN A 96 -4.70 -6.66 -17.62
N PRO A 97 -5.37 -7.67 -18.22
CA PRO A 97 -5.02 -9.07 -17.97
C PRO A 97 -3.60 -9.43 -18.44
N MET A 98 -3.11 -8.83 -19.53
CA MET A 98 -1.77 -9.09 -20.05
C MET A 98 -0.70 -8.49 -19.13
N ILE A 99 -0.93 -7.30 -18.56
CA ILE A 99 -0.05 -6.76 -17.51
C ILE A 99 -0.03 -7.70 -16.30
N THR A 100 -1.18 -8.19 -15.86
CA THR A 100 -1.23 -9.07 -14.68
C THR A 100 -0.47 -10.37 -14.93
N LEU A 101 -0.60 -10.95 -16.12
CA LEU A 101 0.18 -12.10 -16.56
C LEU A 101 1.68 -11.80 -16.57
N LEU A 102 2.08 -10.64 -17.10
CA LEU A 102 3.48 -10.21 -17.12
C LEU A 102 4.05 -10.03 -15.70
N LEU A 103 3.30 -9.39 -14.81
CA LEU A 103 3.70 -9.15 -13.42
C LEU A 103 3.78 -10.43 -12.60
N ILE A 104 2.94 -11.43 -12.88
CA ILE A 104 3.01 -12.75 -12.24
C ILE A 104 4.15 -13.58 -12.84
N ALA A 105 4.32 -13.55 -14.16
CA ALA A 105 5.37 -14.30 -14.85
C ALA A 105 6.76 -13.81 -14.47
N CYS A 106 6.95 -12.50 -14.26
CA CYS A 106 8.24 -11.90 -13.90
C CYS A 106 8.93 -12.55 -12.68
N PRO A 107 8.27 -12.72 -11.51
CA PRO A 107 8.85 -13.47 -10.38
C PRO A 107 8.69 -14.99 -10.48
N LEU A 108 7.66 -15.49 -11.15
CA LEU A 108 7.37 -16.93 -11.21
C LEU A 108 8.33 -17.67 -12.15
N LEU A 109 8.72 -17.05 -13.26
CA LEU A 109 9.67 -17.60 -14.24
C LEU A 109 11.06 -17.89 -13.62
N PRO A 110 11.76 -16.94 -12.95
CA PRO A 110 13.04 -17.24 -12.32
C PRO A 110 12.88 -18.26 -11.19
N PHE A 111 11.74 -18.29 -10.49
CA PHE A 111 11.46 -19.31 -9.49
C PHE A 111 11.32 -20.71 -10.09
N ILE A 112 10.61 -20.87 -11.20
CA ILE A 112 10.48 -22.13 -11.93
C ILE A 112 11.86 -22.56 -12.48
N ILE A 113 12.61 -21.63 -13.08
CA ILE A 113 13.97 -21.92 -13.57
C ILE A 113 14.86 -22.39 -12.41
N MET A 114 14.80 -21.74 -11.25
CA MET A 114 15.53 -22.16 -10.06
C MET A 114 15.10 -23.55 -9.57
N ALA A 115 13.80 -23.88 -9.64
CA ALA A 115 13.27 -25.16 -9.20
C ALA A 115 13.68 -26.32 -10.13
N ILE A 116 13.74 -26.08 -11.44
CA ILE A 116 14.13 -27.08 -12.45
C ILE A 116 15.66 -27.20 -12.53
N CYS A 117 16.39 -26.08 -12.58
CA CYS A 117 17.85 -26.04 -12.63
C CYS A 117 18.47 -26.16 -11.23
N LYS A 118 18.08 -27.23 -10.51
CA LYS A 118 18.36 -27.40 -9.08
C LYS A 118 19.79 -27.85 -8.77
N GLY A 119 20.57 -28.26 -9.77
CA GLY A 119 22.04 -28.49 -9.73
C GLY A 119 22.60 -29.01 -8.40
N ASP A 120 23.82 -28.58 -8.06
CA ASP A 120 24.45 -28.80 -6.75
C ASP A 120 24.16 -27.65 -5.77
N ARG A 121 22.90 -27.17 -5.73
CA ARG A 121 22.54 -26.07 -4.83
C ARG A 121 22.57 -26.54 -3.38
N LEU A 122 23.01 -25.66 -2.49
CA LEU A 122 22.97 -25.92 -1.05
C LEU A 122 21.53 -26.22 -0.60
N PRO A 123 21.36 -27.09 0.42
CA PRO A 123 20.04 -27.39 0.97
C PRO A 123 19.37 -26.12 1.49
N SER A 124 18.04 -26.05 1.36
CA SER A 124 17.25 -24.93 1.84
C SER A 124 17.42 -24.79 3.36
N ARG A 125 18.13 -23.73 3.77
CA ARG A 125 18.36 -23.44 5.18
C ARG A 125 17.20 -22.60 5.72
N SER A 126 16.27 -23.26 6.40
CA SER A 126 15.16 -22.59 7.09
C SER A 126 15.56 -22.05 8.48
N ARG A 127 16.60 -22.63 9.10
CA ARG A 127 17.01 -22.32 10.49
C ARG A 127 18.54 -22.31 10.66
N GLY A 128 18.99 -21.60 11.70
CA GLY A 128 20.38 -21.54 12.14
C GLY A 128 20.90 -20.12 12.27
N ALA A 129 22.16 -19.97 12.71
CA ALA A 129 22.82 -18.68 12.88
C ALA A 129 22.79 -17.84 11.58
N ALA A 130 22.33 -16.60 11.69
CA ALA A 130 22.42 -15.61 10.62
C ALA A 130 23.91 -15.37 10.25
N TRP A 131 24.15 -14.72 9.11
CA TRP A 131 25.52 -14.31 8.77
C TRP A 131 25.96 -13.18 9.72
N VAL A 132 27.02 -13.41 10.49
CA VAL A 132 27.40 -12.59 11.66
C VAL A 132 28.88 -12.19 11.64
N CYS A 133 29.50 -12.11 10.46
CA CYS A 133 30.90 -11.72 10.27
C CYS A 133 31.93 -12.49 11.15
N GLY A 134 31.56 -13.66 11.70
CA GLY A 134 32.41 -14.47 12.58
C GLY A 134 32.09 -14.38 14.09
N TYR A 135 31.13 -13.55 14.52
CA TYR A 135 30.69 -13.47 15.92
C TYR A 135 29.52 -14.42 16.23
N ASP A 136 29.13 -14.55 17.50
CA ASP A 136 27.86 -15.19 17.85
C ASP A 136 26.69 -14.21 17.71
N HIS A 137 25.50 -14.72 17.42
CA HIS A 137 24.33 -13.89 17.15
C HIS A 137 23.71 -13.36 18.45
N GLU A 138 23.82 -12.05 18.67
CA GLU A 138 23.13 -11.38 19.77
C GLU A 138 21.75 -10.84 19.34
N LYS A 139 20.78 -10.81 20.28
CA LYS A 139 19.43 -10.27 20.06
C LYS A 139 19.40 -8.80 19.59
N SER A 140 20.45 -8.04 19.88
CA SER A 140 20.65 -6.65 19.43
C SER A 140 20.96 -6.55 17.92
N MET A 141 21.51 -7.60 17.32
CA MET A 141 22.03 -7.64 15.95
C MET A 141 20.94 -8.00 14.90
N VAL A 142 19.69 -8.20 15.33
CA VAL A 142 18.60 -8.60 14.42
C VAL A 142 18.35 -7.52 13.37
N ILE A 143 18.60 -7.85 12.10
CA ILE A 143 18.31 -6.97 10.98
C ILE A 143 16.80 -6.78 10.89
N THR A 144 16.39 -5.52 10.85
CA THR A 144 14.99 -5.13 10.76
C THR A 144 14.73 -4.40 9.46
N ALA A 145 13.46 -4.26 9.08
CA ALA A 145 13.06 -3.42 7.95
C ALA A 145 13.47 -1.93 8.06
N HIS A 146 14.04 -1.48 9.18
CA HIS A 146 14.65 -0.14 9.25
C HIS A 146 15.79 0.04 8.24
N GLY A 147 16.54 -1.01 7.90
CA GLY A 147 17.67 -0.92 6.97
C GLY A 147 17.30 -0.32 5.61
N PHE A 148 16.14 -0.68 5.07
CA PHE A 148 15.64 -0.09 3.81
C PHE A 148 14.72 1.12 4.01
N ALA A 149 14.11 1.28 5.19
CA ALA A 149 13.21 2.41 5.44
C ALA A 149 13.92 3.73 5.75
N ILE A 150 15.15 3.70 6.30
CA ILE A 150 15.91 4.91 6.65
C ILE A 150 16.28 5.75 5.41
N PRO A 151 16.81 5.18 4.31
CA PRO A 151 17.11 5.95 3.10
C PRO A 151 15.90 6.69 2.54
N VAL A 152 14.73 6.04 2.52
CA VAL A 152 13.47 6.67 2.09
C VAL A 152 13.11 7.84 3.02
N LYS A 153 13.19 7.64 4.34
CA LYS A 153 12.95 8.71 5.32
C LYS A 153 13.89 9.90 5.10
N GLN A 154 15.15 9.65 4.76
CA GLN A 154 16.13 10.69 4.47
C GLN A 154 15.82 11.42 3.17
N ALA A 155 15.45 10.71 2.10
CA ALA A 155 15.02 11.32 0.83
C ALA A 155 13.81 12.24 1.02
N PHE A 156 12.85 11.86 1.86
CA PHE A 156 11.67 12.66 2.19
C PHE A 156 11.87 13.59 3.40
N ALA A 157 13.08 13.72 3.94
CA ALA A 157 13.38 14.60 5.08
C ALA A 157 12.93 16.06 4.87
N PRO A 158 13.09 16.72 3.70
CA PRO A 158 12.61 18.10 3.52
C PRO A 158 11.08 18.18 3.63
N VAL A 159 10.35 17.24 3.03
CA VAL A 159 8.89 17.16 3.10
C VAL A 159 8.44 16.91 4.55
N LEU A 160 9.12 16.01 5.27
CA LEU A 160 8.83 15.75 6.67
C LEU A 160 9.16 16.94 7.59
N LYS A 161 10.18 17.74 7.26
CA LYS A 161 10.50 19.00 7.97
C LYS A 161 9.41 20.04 7.75
N LEU A 162 8.78 20.07 6.57
CA LEU A 162 7.69 20.99 6.27
C LEU A 162 6.52 20.85 7.24
N ARG A 163 6.23 19.63 7.74
CA ARG A 163 5.24 19.41 8.82
C ARG A 163 5.53 20.25 10.06
N LYS A 164 6.80 20.42 10.44
CA LYS A 164 7.18 21.21 11.62
C LYS A 164 7.04 22.71 11.35
N TRP A 165 7.40 23.14 10.14
CA TRP A 165 7.31 24.55 9.72
C TRP A 165 5.86 25.02 9.53
N LEU A 166 5.03 24.21 8.87
CA LEU A 166 3.62 24.48 8.63
C LEU A 166 2.72 24.09 9.82
N ASN A 167 3.29 23.80 11.00
CA ASN A 167 2.48 23.40 12.14
C ASN A 167 1.68 24.61 12.66
N PRO A 168 0.34 24.65 12.50
CA PRO A 168 -0.45 25.83 12.85
C PRO A 168 -0.67 25.98 14.35
N VAL A 169 -0.10 25.10 15.18
CA VAL A 169 -0.21 25.13 16.65
C VAL A 169 0.26 26.46 17.24
N SER A 170 1.22 27.16 16.60
CA SER A 170 1.63 28.50 17.02
C SER A 170 0.58 29.59 16.74
N LEU A 171 -0.27 29.39 15.73
CA LEU A 171 -1.31 30.34 15.29
C LEU A 171 -2.69 30.03 15.89
N VAL A 172 -3.00 28.76 16.11
CA VAL A 172 -4.28 28.30 16.65
C VAL A 172 -4.03 27.39 17.87
N PRO A 173 -3.95 27.96 19.08
CA PRO A 173 -3.87 27.16 20.30
C PRO A 173 -5.13 26.31 20.41
N GLY A 174 -4.98 24.98 20.29
CA GLY A 174 -6.11 24.04 20.28
C GLY A 174 -6.20 23.15 19.03
N TRP A 175 -5.41 23.42 17.98
CA TRP A 175 -5.45 22.65 16.72
C TRP A 175 -5.20 21.13 16.91
N GLN A 176 -4.33 20.77 17.86
CA GLN A 176 -3.97 19.37 18.18
C GLN A 176 -4.72 18.80 19.39
N CYS A 177 -5.71 19.50 19.94
CA CYS A 177 -6.51 18.95 21.04
C CYS A 177 -7.44 17.86 20.52
N GLU A 178 -7.76 16.84 21.35
CA GLU A 178 -8.66 15.73 20.99
C GLU A 178 -10.04 16.20 20.49
N GLY A 179 -10.49 17.40 20.90
CA GLY A 179 -11.74 18.02 20.44
C GLY A 179 -11.75 18.42 18.96
N SER A 180 -10.59 18.63 18.32
CA SER A 180 -10.54 19.01 16.89
C SER A 180 -10.97 17.86 15.97
N ALA A 181 -10.70 16.60 16.37
CA ALA A 181 -11.16 15.42 15.65
C ALA A 181 -12.70 15.35 15.60
N LEU A 182 -13.37 15.76 16.68
CA LEU A 182 -14.84 15.76 16.77
C LEU A 182 -15.45 16.86 15.88
N LEU A 183 -14.82 18.03 15.83
CA LEU A 183 -15.20 19.14 14.93
C LEU A 183 -15.02 18.76 13.46
N PHE A 184 -13.88 18.17 13.08
CA PHE A 184 -13.66 17.71 11.71
C PHE A 184 -14.62 16.59 11.30
N ARG A 185 -14.94 15.67 12.20
CA ARG A 185 -15.94 14.61 11.94
C ARG A 185 -17.34 15.19 11.72
N ARG A 186 -17.72 16.23 12.48
CA ARG A 186 -18.98 16.95 12.28
C ARG A 186 -19.00 17.71 10.96
N MET A 187 -17.93 18.43 10.61
CA MET A 187 -17.85 19.11 9.31
C MET A 187 -17.90 18.12 8.13
N ALA A 188 -17.21 16.98 8.23
CA ALA A 188 -17.25 15.94 7.20
C ALA A 188 -18.66 15.35 7.01
N LEU A 189 -19.42 15.16 8.09
CA LEU A 189 -20.82 14.74 8.00
C LEU A 189 -21.71 15.79 7.34
N VAL A 190 -21.47 17.08 7.62
CA VAL A 190 -22.21 18.18 7.00
C VAL A 190 -21.90 18.26 5.49
N GLU A 191 -20.62 18.20 5.11
CA GLU A 191 -20.19 18.13 3.71
C GLU A 191 -20.82 16.94 2.97
N LEU A 192 -20.81 15.76 3.58
CA LEU A 192 -21.39 14.55 3.00
C LEU A 192 -22.91 14.68 2.85
N ALA A 193 -23.60 15.23 3.85
CA ALA A 193 -25.04 15.51 3.78
C ALA A 193 -25.37 16.53 2.67
N VAL A 194 -24.57 17.59 2.54
CA VAL A 194 -24.73 18.60 1.48
C VAL A 194 -24.52 17.97 0.10
N LEU A 195 -23.48 17.15 -0.09
CA LEU A 195 -23.23 16.42 -1.33
C LEU A 195 -24.39 15.47 -1.68
N VAL A 196 -24.92 14.75 -0.70
CA VAL A 196 -26.09 13.87 -0.90
C VAL A 196 -27.32 14.67 -1.32
N VAL A 197 -27.60 15.82 -0.68
CA VAL A 197 -28.72 16.69 -1.06
C VAL A 197 -28.54 17.24 -2.49
N ILE A 198 -27.32 17.64 -2.86
CA ILE A 198 -27.02 18.13 -4.22
C ILE A 198 -27.21 17.00 -5.25
N ILE A 199 -26.77 15.77 -4.95
CA ILE A 199 -26.94 14.62 -5.85
C ILE A 199 -28.43 14.28 -6.03
N VAL A 200 -29.20 14.24 -4.94
CA VAL A 200 -30.64 13.93 -4.97
C VAL A 200 -31.44 15.02 -5.71
N SER A 201 -31.10 16.29 -5.50
CA SER A 201 -31.79 17.43 -6.15
C SER A 201 -31.41 17.65 -7.62
N ARG A 202 -30.28 17.11 -8.09
CA ARG A 202 -29.90 17.12 -9.51
C ARG A 202 -30.27 15.83 -10.25
N GLY A 203 -30.61 14.77 -9.53
CA GLY A 203 -31.05 13.48 -10.08
C GLY A 203 -32.59 13.32 -10.16
N ALA A 204 -33.35 14.29 -9.65
CA ALA A 204 -34.80 14.42 -9.80
C ALA A 204 -35.12 15.52 -10.82
#